data_AF-A0A6N3FXE4-F1
#
_entry.id   AF-A0A6N3FXE4-F1
#
_cell.length_a   1.000
_cell.length_b   1.000
_cell.length_c   1.000
_cell.angle_alpha   90.00
_cell.angle_beta   90.00
_cell.angle_gamma   90.00
#
_symmetry.space_group_name_H-M   'P 1'
#
loop_
_entity.id
_entity.type
_entity.pdbx_description
1 polymer ?
#
loop_
_entity_poly.entity_id
_entity_poly.type
_entity_poly.pdbx_seq_one_letter_code
_entity_poly.pdbx_strand_id
1 'polypeptide(L)'
;MSKSLNARCIRRWEVEFKSRCDSKFSPHWRKRDLKRSIRECALITAESLVDSLAYNDAMLDYFAEVGDSSGWSPDFSAWYRCRSEKYLAEALKYLNENATNDEINEEITNELEAWND
;
A
#
# COMPACT_ATOMS: atom_id res chain seq x y z
N MET A 1 15.99 4.56 14.06
CA MET A 1 14.88 3.59 14.00
C MET A 1 13.80 4.18 13.13
N SER A 2 13.79 3.91 11.81
CA SER A 2 12.62 4.26 11.01
C SER A 2 11.44 3.41 11.51
N LYS A 3 10.24 3.98 11.55
CA LYS A 3 9.04 3.23 11.89
C LYS A 3 8.70 2.33 10.70
N SER A 4 8.18 1.12 10.95
CA SER A 4 7.73 0.24 9.87
C SER A 4 6.71 0.94 8.96
N LEU A 5 6.62 0.51 7.70
CA LEU A 5 5.63 0.96 6.74
C LEU A 5 4.22 0.91 7.34
N ASN A 6 3.82 -0.23 7.92
CA ASN A 6 2.52 -0.40 8.55
C ASN A 6 2.25 0.65 9.63
N ALA A 7 3.25 0.95 10.49
CA ALA A 7 3.08 1.96 11.54
C ALA A 7 2.94 3.37 10.97
N ARG A 8 3.60 3.67 9.84
CA ARG A 8 3.44 4.94 9.12
C ARG A 8 2.08 5.02 8.43
N CYS A 9 1.65 3.99 7.70
CA CYS A 9 0.33 3.95 7.07
C CYS A 9 -0.80 4.10 8.09
N ILE A 10 -0.74 3.38 9.22
CA ILE A 10 -1.72 3.55 10.32
C ILE A 10 -1.77 5.00 10.79
N ARG A 11 -0.61 5.63 10.95
CA ARG A 11 -0.54 7.01 11.40
C ARG A 11 -1.13 7.99 10.38
N ARG A 12 -0.91 7.75 9.08
CA ARG A 12 -1.47 8.59 8.00
C ARG A 12 -2.98 8.44 7.91
N TRP A 13 -3.50 7.22 7.94
CA TRP A 13 -4.94 6.95 8.03
C TRP A 13 -5.60 7.58 9.27
N GLU A 14 -4.94 7.54 10.44
CA GLU A 14 -5.44 8.24 11.63
C GLU A 14 -5.51 9.76 11.45
N VAL A 15 -4.60 10.35 10.67
CA VAL A 15 -4.60 11.79 10.37
C VAL A 15 -5.73 12.12 9.41
N GLU A 16 -5.89 11.33 8.35
CA GLU A 16 -6.95 11.51 7.34
C GLU A 16 -8.34 11.46 7.98
N PHE A 17 -8.59 10.44 8.82
CA PHE A 17 -9.88 10.26 9.48
C PHE A 17 -10.07 11.10 10.75
N LYS A 18 -9.09 11.95 11.11
CA LYS A 18 -9.16 12.75 12.34
C LYS A 18 -10.39 13.66 12.37
N SER A 19 -10.70 14.33 11.26
CA SER A 19 -11.86 15.21 11.13
C SER A 19 -13.19 14.45 11.25
N ARG A 20 -13.25 13.22 10.73
CA ARG A 20 -14.43 12.33 10.76
C ARG A 20 -14.68 11.71 12.13
N CYS A 21 -13.63 11.56 12.95
CA CYS A 21 -13.69 10.95 14.28
C CYS A 21 -13.79 11.97 15.44
N ASP A 22 -13.71 13.26 15.14
CA ASP A 22 -13.78 14.32 16.13
C ASP A 22 -15.24 14.57 16.52
N SER A 23 -15.53 14.46 17.82
CA SER A 23 -16.88 14.62 18.37
C SER A 23 -17.46 16.02 18.18
N LYS A 24 -16.64 17.00 17.77
CA LYS A 24 -17.11 18.33 17.34
C LYS A 24 -17.76 18.32 15.96
N PHE A 25 -17.40 17.36 15.09
CA PHE A 25 -17.82 17.29 13.70
C PHE A 25 -18.69 16.07 13.40
N SER A 26 -18.53 14.97 14.15
CA SER A 26 -19.29 13.74 13.97
C SER A 26 -20.15 13.42 15.19
N PRO A 27 -21.48 13.56 15.10
CA PRO A 27 -22.40 13.21 16.18
C PRO A 27 -22.61 11.69 16.32
N HIS A 28 -22.25 10.91 15.29
CA HIS A 28 -22.54 9.48 15.20
C HIS A 28 -21.31 8.59 15.44
N TRP A 29 -20.14 8.99 14.94
CA TRP A 29 -18.94 8.16 14.95
C TRP A 29 -17.87 8.70 15.89
N ARG A 30 -17.37 7.86 16.80
CA ARG A 30 -16.23 8.18 17.65
C ARG A 30 -14.97 7.46 17.16
N LYS A 31 -13.80 7.97 17.55
CA LYS A 31 -12.50 7.35 17.23
C LYS A 31 -12.46 5.84 17.53
N ARG A 32 -13.06 5.39 18.64
CA ARG A 32 -13.06 3.97 19.01
C ARG A 32 -13.83 3.08 18.02
N ASP A 33 -14.87 3.62 17.40
CA ASP A 33 -15.78 2.87 16.53
C ASP A 33 -15.12 2.63 15.17
N LEU A 34 -14.31 3.60 14.70
CA LEU A 34 -13.60 3.53 13.42
C LEU A 34 -12.16 3.00 13.55
N LYS A 35 -11.61 2.87 14.76
CA LYS A 35 -10.20 2.49 14.98
C LYS A 35 -9.83 1.16 14.29
N ARG A 36 -10.74 0.18 14.32
CA ARG A 36 -10.51 -1.12 13.69
C ARG A 36 -10.45 -0.98 12.18
N SER A 37 -11.45 -0.34 11.57
CA SER A 37 -11.52 -0.11 10.13
C SER A 37 -10.33 0.72 9.62
N ILE A 38 -9.97 1.80 10.32
CA ILE A 38 -8.78 2.61 10.01
C ILE A 38 -7.51 1.75 10.02
N ARG A 39 -7.36 0.84 10.99
CA ARG A 39 -6.21 -0.04 11.05
C ARG A 39 -6.20 -1.04 9.90
N GLU A 40 -7.35 -1.64 9.58
CA GLU A 40 -7.47 -2.61 8.48
C GLU A 40 -7.14 -1.95 7.13
N CYS A 41 -7.73 -0.78 6.83
CA CYS A 41 -7.43 -0.02 5.60
C CYS A 41 -5.94 0.34 5.53
N ALA A 42 -5.36 0.80 6.64
CA ALA A 42 -3.94 1.12 6.67
C ALA A 42 -2.99 -0.06 6.42
N LEU A 43 -3.41 -1.28 6.74
CA LEU A 43 -2.64 -2.48 6.42
C LEU A 43 -2.79 -2.84 4.94
N ILE A 44 -4.00 -2.70 4.39
CA ILE A 44 -4.26 -2.85 2.95
C ILE A 44 -3.42 -1.87 2.14
N THR A 45 -3.32 -0.61 2.56
CA THR A 45 -2.45 0.39 1.89
C THR A 45 -0.99 0.00 1.94
N ALA A 46 -0.53 -0.52 3.08
CA ALA A 46 0.85 -0.97 3.18
C ALA A 46 1.12 -2.17 2.26
N GLU A 47 0.17 -3.10 2.14
CA GLU A 47 0.23 -4.24 1.22
C GLU A 47 0.20 -3.77 -0.24
N SER A 48 -0.71 -2.87 -0.61
CA SER A 48 -0.83 -2.31 -1.96
C SER A 48 0.47 -1.62 -2.43
N LEU A 49 1.10 -0.83 -1.55
CA LEU A 49 2.39 -0.21 -1.85
C LEU A 49 3.49 -1.25 -2.11
N VAL A 50 3.55 -2.29 -1.27
CA VAL A 50 4.54 -3.37 -1.40
C VAL A 50 4.30 -4.17 -2.68
N ASP A 51 3.06 -4.56 -2.94
CA ASP A 51 2.67 -5.33 -4.12
C ASP A 51 2.94 -4.54 -5.41
N SER A 52 2.62 -3.25 -5.43
CA SER A 52 2.86 -2.38 -6.58
C SER A 52 4.35 -2.22 -6.89
N LEU A 53 5.18 -1.99 -5.86
CA LEU A 53 6.63 -1.89 -6.06
C LEU A 53 7.23 -3.24 -6.48
N ALA A 54 6.85 -4.33 -5.81
CA ALA A 54 7.31 -5.68 -6.14
C ALA A 54 6.93 -6.07 -7.57
N TYR A 55 5.71 -5.74 -7.99
CA TYR A 55 5.25 -5.95 -9.36
C TYR A 55 6.07 -5.15 -10.37
N ASN A 56 6.32 -3.86 -10.11
CA ASN A 56 7.10 -3.01 -11.01
C ASN A 56 8.54 -3.52 -11.16
N ASP A 57 9.20 -3.86 -10.05
CA ASP A 57 10.56 -4.41 -10.07
C ASP A 57 10.61 -5.75 -10.81
N ALA A 58 9.67 -6.65 -10.52
CA ALA A 58 9.56 -7.94 -11.20
C ALA A 58 9.31 -7.78 -12.70
N MET A 59 8.49 -6.80 -13.09
CA MET A 59 8.17 -6.54 -14.49
C MET A 59 9.40 -6.05 -15.25
N LEU A 60 10.20 -5.16 -14.64
CA LEU A 60 11.46 -4.69 -15.23
C LEU A 60 12.45 -5.84 -15.45
N ASP A 61 12.59 -6.74 -14.47
CA ASP A 61 13.46 -7.91 -14.61
C ASP A 61 12.94 -8.89 -15.67
N TYR A 62 11.64 -9.16 -15.70
CA TYR A 62 11.03 -9.99 -16.73
C TYR A 62 11.23 -9.42 -18.13
N PHE A 63 11.08 -8.10 -18.30
CA PHE A 63 11.33 -7.41 -19.56
C PHE A 63 12.79 -7.55 -19.99
N ALA A 64 13.73 -7.47 -19.06
CA ALA A 64 15.15 -7.66 -19.35
C ALA A 64 15.51 -9.11 -19.71
N GLU A 65 14.87 -10.10 -19.08
CA GLU A 65 15.12 -11.53 -19.32
C GLU A 65 14.45 -12.05 -20.60
N VAL A 66 13.20 -11.67 -20.85
CA VAL A 66 12.32 -12.28 -21.87
C VAL A 66 12.09 -11.35 -23.07
N GLY A 67 12.28 -10.04 -22.90
CA GLY A 67 12.06 -9.04 -23.96
C GLY A 67 10.58 -8.75 -24.26
N ASP A 68 9.67 -9.29 -23.46
CA ASP A 68 8.22 -9.09 -23.60
C ASP A 68 7.79 -7.90 -22.77
N SER A 69 7.41 -6.78 -23.40
CA SER A 69 6.96 -5.56 -22.71
C SER A 69 5.42 -5.46 -22.55
N SER A 70 4.70 -6.57 -22.65
CA SER A 70 3.23 -6.58 -22.70
C SER A 70 2.53 -6.28 -21.36
N GLY A 71 3.29 -6.07 -20.27
CA GLY A 71 2.74 -5.92 -18.93
C GLY A 71 2.27 -7.26 -18.35
N TRP A 72 1.15 -7.27 -17.63
CA TRP A 72 0.64 -8.50 -17.00
C TRP A 72 0.18 -9.53 -18.04
N SER A 73 0.85 -10.68 -18.06
CA SER A 73 0.52 -11.82 -18.92
C SER A 73 0.48 -13.13 -18.13
N PRO A 74 -0.16 -14.20 -18.66
CA PRO A 74 -0.09 -15.53 -18.04
C PRO A 74 1.35 -16.04 -17.87
N ASP A 75 2.22 -15.74 -18.83
CA ASP A 75 3.64 -16.11 -18.80
C ASP A 75 4.40 -15.36 -17.71
N PHE A 76 4.18 -14.05 -17.61
CA PHE A 76 4.70 -13.25 -16.49
C PHE A 76 4.19 -13.79 -15.15
N SER A 77 2.90 -14.09 -15.03
CA SER A 77 2.33 -14.62 -13.79
C SER A 77 2.99 -15.94 -13.36
N ALA A 78 3.21 -16.86 -14.32
CA ALA A 78 3.92 -18.11 -14.06
C ALA A 78 5.39 -17.87 -13.64
N TRP A 79 6.07 -16.94 -14.32
CA TRP A 79 7.45 -16.56 -14.01
C TRP A 79 7.58 -15.89 -12.63
N TYR A 80 6.65 -15.00 -12.30
CA TYR A 80 6.62 -14.22 -11.06
C TYR A 80 6.25 -15.08 -9.85
N ARG A 81 5.33 -16.04 -9.98
CA ARG A 81 4.92 -16.93 -8.87
C ARG A 81 6.08 -17.64 -8.17
N CYS A 82 7.13 -18.01 -8.92
CA CYS A 82 8.31 -18.65 -8.36
C CYS A 82 9.30 -17.68 -7.70
N ARG A 83 9.08 -16.37 -7.84
CA ARG A 83 10.00 -15.28 -7.42
C ARG A 83 9.34 -14.24 -6.54
N SER A 84 8.01 -14.26 -6.40
CA SER A 84 7.22 -13.20 -5.78
C SER A 84 7.64 -12.92 -4.35
N GLU A 85 7.95 -13.95 -3.57
CA GLU A 85 8.42 -13.79 -2.19
C GLU A 85 9.68 -12.92 -2.08
N LYS A 86 10.61 -13.03 -3.04
CA LYS A 86 11.83 -12.23 -3.08
C LYS A 86 11.49 -10.76 -3.33
N TYR A 87 10.70 -10.47 -4.36
CA TYR A 87 10.32 -9.10 -4.70
C TYR A 87 9.51 -8.43 -3.59
N LEU A 88 8.57 -9.15 -2.98
CA LEU A 88 7.79 -8.65 -1.84
C LEU A 88 8.68 -8.32 -0.64
N ALA A 89 9.66 -9.17 -0.34
CA ALA A 89 10.59 -8.93 0.76
C ALA A 89 11.51 -7.72 0.49
N GLU A 90 12.02 -7.59 -0.73
CA GLU A 90 12.86 -6.47 -1.15
C GLU A 90 12.08 -5.14 -1.16
N ALA A 91 10.87 -5.14 -1.72
CA ALA A 91 9.97 -4.01 -1.73
C ALA A 91 9.61 -3.56 -0.31
N LEU A 92 9.23 -4.49 0.58
CA LEU A 92 8.94 -4.17 1.98
C LEU A 92 10.15 -3.56 2.69
N LYS A 93 11.35 -4.11 2.47
CA LYS A 93 12.59 -3.57 3.05
C LYS A 93 12.85 -2.15 2.53
N TYR A 94 12.75 -1.95 1.23
CA TYR A 94 12.95 -0.64 0.61
C TYR A 94 11.94 0.38 1.14
N LEU A 95 10.65 0.06 1.15
CA LEU A 95 9.60 0.96 1.59
C LEU A 95 9.72 1.27 3.08
N ASN A 96 10.14 0.32 3.93
CA ASN A 96 10.44 0.57 5.35
C ASN A 96 11.46 1.70 5.57
N GLU A 97 12.38 1.90 4.64
CA GLU A 97 13.45 2.89 4.73
C GLU A 97 13.10 4.18 3.96
N ASN A 98 12.50 4.04 2.77
CA ASN A 98 12.44 5.12 1.78
C ASN A 98 11.03 5.70 1.56
N ALA A 99 9.96 4.97 1.92
CA ALA A 99 8.60 5.46 1.67
C ALA A 99 8.34 6.79 2.38
N THR A 100 7.95 7.79 1.60
CA THR A 100 7.66 9.12 2.08
C THR A 100 6.24 9.21 2.61
N ASN A 101 5.95 10.26 3.39
CA ASN A 101 4.58 10.49 3.83
C ASN A 101 3.66 10.87 2.68
N ASP A 102 4.20 11.46 1.60
CA ASP A 102 3.40 11.96 0.47
C ASP A 102 2.94 10.80 -0.40
N GLU A 103 3.83 9.85 -0.72
CA GLU A 103 3.47 8.60 -1.40
C GLU A 103 2.39 7.82 -0.64
N ILE A 104 2.50 7.73 0.70
CA ILE A 104 1.46 7.08 1.51
C ILE A 104 0.13 7.83 1.44
N ASN A 105 0.13 9.17 1.34
CA ASN A 105 -1.13 9.92 1.23
C ASN A 105 -1.77 9.79 -0.14
N GLU A 106 -0.95 9.75 -1.19
CA GLU A 106 -1.40 9.49 -2.54
C GLU A 106 -2.08 8.12 -2.60
N GLU A 107 -1.47 7.08 -2.03
CA GLU A 107 -2.09 5.76 -2.01
C GLU A 107 -3.39 5.70 -1.19
N ILE A 108 -3.45 6.41 -0.06
CA ILE A 108 -4.70 6.56 0.70
C ILE A 108 -5.78 7.22 -0.15
N THR A 109 -5.41 8.22 -0.95
CA THR A 109 -6.35 8.91 -1.84
C THR A 109 -6.84 7.97 -2.94
N ASN A 110 -5.94 7.21 -3.56
CA ASN A 110 -6.27 6.20 -4.56
C ASN A 110 -7.27 5.16 -4.00
N GLU A 111 -7.04 4.65 -2.80
CA GLU A 111 -7.97 3.72 -2.14
C GLU A 111 -9.34 4.35 -1.90
N LEU A 112 -9.37 5.58 -1.39
CA LEU A 112 -10.63 6.29 -1.13
C LEU A 112 -11.38 6.62 -2.42
N GLU A 113 -10.67 6.92 -3.52
CA GLU A 113 -11.26 7.11 -4.85
C GLU A 113 -11.87 5.81 -5.36
N ALA A 114 -11.18 4.68 -5.22
CA ALA A 114 -11.67 3.36 -5.62
C ALA A 114 -12.92 2.90 -4.83
N TRP A 115 -13.22 3.48 -3.67
CA TRP A 115 -14.46 3.21 -2.93
C TRP A 115 -15.69 3.94 -3.51
N ASN A 116 -15.49 4.95 -4.36
CA ASN A 116 -16.58 5.71 -4.96
C ASN A 116 -17.02 5.18 -6.33
N ASP A 117 -16.29 4.20 -6.88
CA ASP A 117 -16.62 3.46 -8.11
C ASP A 117 -17.57 2.28 -7.84
#